data_AF-A0A7C8ADG1-F1
#
_entry.id   AF-A0A7C8ADG1-F1
#
_cell.length_a   1.000
_cell.length_b   1.000
_cell.length_c   1.000
_cell.angle_alpha   90.00
_cell.angle_beta   90.00
_cell.angle_gamma   90.00
#
_symmetry.space_group_name_H-M   'P 1'
#
loop_
_entity.id
_entity.type
_entity.pdbx_description
1 polymer ?
#
loop_
_entity_poly.entity_id
_entity_poly.type
_entity_poly.pdbx_seq_one_letter_code
_entity_poly.pdbx_strand_id
1 'polypeptide(L)'
;MPLLRRHKYILLILLVYWLGLFVLTHIPIPQLARKSGMSDKVMHGLAYLALVFLWWFSISPYKKVDWGKARVWLALAVMVWYSAFDEWLQGLMGRSADVHDFFANLAGVLFGLCILSVLSFWPCSVIVSALFIFAVTNLSKIDMLTEMPWLNIGFHFFGYAGFTLIWIQFMHRYIRWGYFKRLLAAFGVPALLLGVVKIFSLLIGKQIWLADSATALAAITSAVVISYLVSRPVLGNY
;
A
#
# COMPACT_ATOMS: atom_id res chain seq x y z
N MET A 1 -9.27 -18.19 22.29
CA MET A 1 -7.87 -17.72 22.30
C MET A 1 -7.86 -16.21 22.07
N PRO A 2 -7.17 -15.40 22.88
CA PRO A 2 -7.13 -13.95 22.71
C PRO A 2 -6.45 -13.58 21.39
N LEU A 3 -7.04 -12.66 20.62
CA LEU A 3 -6.43 -12.15 19.40
C LEU A 3 -5.15 -11.37 19.73
N LEU A 4 -4.06 -11.69 19.03
CA LEU A 4 -2.81 -10.94 19.10
C LEU A 4 -3.08 -9.46 18.75
N ARG A 5 -2.45 -8.52 19.47
CA ARG A 5 -2.63 -7.07 19.28
C ARG A 5 -2.51 -6.64 17.81
N ARG A 6 -1.53 -7.19 17.08
CA ARG A 6 -1.35 -6.92 15.64
C ARG A 6 -2.52 -7.42 14.79
N HIS A 7 -3.11 -8.56 15.11
CA HIS A 7 -4.29 -9.07 14.39
C HIS A 7 -5.44 -8.06 14.53
N LYS A 8 -5.68 -7.53 15.74
CA LYS A 8 -6.71 -6.51 15.97
C LYS A 8 -6.51 -5.27 15.09
N TYR A 9 -5.27 -4.80 14.95
CA TYR A 9 -4.96 -3.67 14.07
C TYR A 9 -5.21 -3.98 12.59
N ILE A 10 -4.86 -5.19 12.12
CA ILE A 10 -5.12 -5.58 10.73
C ILE A 10 -6.63 -5.66 10.47
N LEU A 11 -7.42 -6.22 11.39
CA LEU A 11 -8.88 -6.24 11.27
C LEU A 11 -9.47 -4.83 11.23
N LEU A 12 -8.99 -3.93 12.09
CA LEU A 12 -9.44 -2.53 12.10
C LEU A 12 -9.10 -1.83 10.79
N ILE A 13 -7.87 -1.97 10.30
CA ILE A 13 -7.43 -1.39 9.03
C ILE A 13 -8.25 -1.97 7.87
N LEU A 14 -8.46 -3.29 7.85
CA LEU A 14 -9.29 -3.96 6.85
C LEU A 14 -10.72 -3.42 6.86
N LEU A 15 -11.34 -3.27 8.04
CA LEU A 15 -12.70 -2.76 8.16
C LEU A 15 -12.81 -1.33 7.60
N VAL A 16 -11.91 -0.43 8.02
CA VAL A 16 -11.90 0.96 7.56
C VAL A 16 -11.62 1.03 6.06
N TYR A 17 -10.63 0.27 5.58
CA TYR A 17 -10.26 0.24 4.17
C TYR A 17 -11.38 -0.33 3.30
N TRP A 18 -12.01 -1.42 3.72
CA TRP A 18 -13.08 -2.07 2.97
C TRP A 18 -14.33 -1.20 2.87
N LEU A 19 -14.76 -0.57 3.98
CA LEU A 19 -15.87 0.39 3.96
C LEU A 19 -15.53 1.62 3.11
N GLY A 20 -14.31 2.14 3.22
CA GLY A 20 -13.84 3.25 2.39
C GLY A 20 -13.85 2.91 0.90
N LEU A 21 -13.34 1.72 0.54
CA LEU A 21 -13.34 1.23 -0.83
C LEU A 21 -14.77 1.10 -1.37
N PHE A 22 -15.67 0.47 -0.61
CA PHE A 22 -17.07 0.34 -0.98
C PHE A 22 -17.73 1.71 -1.21
N VAL A 23 -17.53 2.69 -0.31
CA VAL A 23 -18.08 4.04 -0.53
C VAL A 23 -17.49 4.68 -1.79
N LEU A 24 -16.17 4.58 -2.00
CA LEU A 24 -15.48 5.19 -3.14
C LEU A 24 -15.90 4.59 -4.49
N THR A 25 -16.22 3.29 -4.54
CA THR A 25 -16.71 2.65 -5.77
C THR A 25 -18.15 3.06 -6.09
N HIS A 26 -18.98 3.33 -5.08
CA HIS A 26 -20.41 3.61 -5.26
C HIS A 26 -20.79 5.08 -5.40
N ILE A 27 -19.90 6.03 -5.06
CA ILE A 27 -20.13 7.45 -5.36
C ILE A 27 -19.81 7.76 -6.84
N PRO A 28 -20.43 8.80 -7.43
CA PRO A 28 -20.04 9.27 -8.75
C PRO A 28 -18.55 9.60 -8.79
N ILE A 29 -17.86 9.23 -9.88
CA ILE A 29 -16.41 9.38 -10.01
C ILE A 29 -15.99 10.82 -9.65
N PRO A 30 -15.26 11.03 -8.55
CA PRO A 30 -14.85 12.37 -8.16
C PRO A 30 -14.05 13.06 -9.27
N GLN A 31 -14.17 14.38 -9.41
CA GLN A 31 -13.38 15.12 -10.40
C GLN A 31 -11.88 14.91 -10.19
N LEU A 32 -11.45 14.77 -8.94
CA LEU A 32 -10.07 14.43 -8.58
C LEU A 32 -9.59 13.14 -9.27
N ALA A 33 -10.38 12.07 -9.22
CA ALA A 33 -10.06 10.80 -9.85
C ALA A 33 -10.05 10.93 -11.39
N ARG A 34 -11.02 11.64 -11.97
CA ARG A 34 -11.08 11.89 -13.43
C ARG A 34 -9.88 12.67 -13.95
N LYS A 35 -9.49 13.73 -13.23
CA LYS A 35 -8.34 14.56 -13.60
C LYS A 35 -7.00 13.93 -13.22
N SER A 36 -6.99 12.86 -12.43
CA SER A 36 -5.77 12.16 -12.03
C SER A 36 -5.03 11.53 -13.21
N GLY A 37 -5.67 11.27 -14.35
CA GLY A 37 -5.01 10.66 -15.52
C GLY A 37 -4.53 9.21 -15.31
N MET A 38 -4.71 8.64 -14.11
CA MET A 38 -4.49 7.24 -13.83
C MET A 38 -5.67 6.45 -14.40
N SER A 39 -5.40 5.39 -15.14
CA SER A 39 -6.47 4.52 -15.66
C SER A 39 -7.27 3.93 -14.50
N ASP A 40 -8.59 3.97 -14.63
CA ASP A 40 -9.53 3.40 -13.66
C ASP A 40 -9.19 1.95 -13.32
N LYS A 41 -8.77 1.19 -14.35
CA LYS A 41 -8.40 -0.22 -14.24
C LYS A 41 -7.18 -0.41 -13.33
N VAL A 42 -6.21 0.51 -13.37
CA VAL A 42 -5.05 0.45 -12.47
C VAL A 42 -5.46 0.80 -11.04
N MET A 43 -6.36 1.76 -10.86
CA MET A 43 -6.90 2.10 -9.54
C MET A 43 -7.64 0.90 -8.92
N HIS A 44 -8.50 0.25 -9.70
CA HIS A 44 -9.20 -0.98 -9.34
C HIS A 44 -8.23 -2.12 -8.98
N GLY A 45 -7.24 -2.39 -9.83
CA GLY A 45 -6.23 -3.43 -9.58
C GLY A 45 -5.42 -3.19 -8.31
N LEU A 46 -4.95 -1.96 -8.05
CA LEU A 46 -4.26 -1.63 -6.80
C LEU A 46 -5.19 -1.74 -5.60
N ALA A 47 -6.42 -1.25 -5.71
CA ALA A 47 -7.37 -1.26 -4.61
C ALA A 47 -7.66 -2.69 -4.13
N TYR A 48 -7.86 -3.61 -5.06
CA TYR A 48 -8.10 -5.03 -4.77
C TYR A 48 -6.83 -5.79 -4.37
N LEU A 49 -5.65 -5.38 -4.83
CA LEU A 49 -4.36 -5.87 -4.32
C LEU A 49 -4.22 -5.57 -2.82
N ALA A 50 -4.47 -4.32 -2.40
CA ALA A 50 -4.45 -3.97 -0.98
C ALA A 50 -5.55 -4.68 -0.19
N LEU A 51 -6.76 -4.83 -0.77
CA LEU A 51 -7.85 -5.54 -0.13
C LEU A 51 -7.49 -7.00 0.16
N VAL A 52 -7.00 -7.74 -0.85
CA VAL A 52 -6.63 -9.15 -0.65
C VAL A 52 -5.44 -9.31 0.29
N PHE A 53 -4.50 -8.35 0.27
CA PHE A 53 -3.38 -8.31 1.22
C PHE A 53 -3.87 -8.20 2.67
N LEU A 54 -4.75 -7.24 2.96
CA LEU A 54 -5.30 -7.04 4.30
C LEU A 54 -6.19 -8.20 4.72
N TRP A 55 -7.01 -8.72 3.80
CA TRP A 55 -7.87 -9.86 4.02
C TRP A 55 -7.08 -11.13 4.35
N TRP A 56 -6.03 -11.44 3.59
CA TRP A 56 -5.24 -12.64 3.85
C TRP A 56 -4.63 -12.63 5.25
N PHE A 57 -4.09 -11.49 5.69
CA PHE A 57 -3.50 -11.38 7.01
C PHE A 57 -4.51 -11.24 8.15
N SER A 58 -5.78 -10.97 7.86
CA SER A 58 -6.86 -11.09 8.85
C SER A 58 -7.21 -12.56 9.09
N ILE A 59 -7.34 -13.38 8.04
CA ILE A 59 -7.71 -14.80 8.17
C ILE A 59 -6.53 -15.73 8.51
N SER A 60 -5.31 -15.36 8.09
CA SER A 60 -4.11 -16.17 8.24
C SER A 60 -2.91 -15.31 8.66
N PRO A 61 -2.92 -14.79 9.91
CA PRO A 61 -1.86 -13.93 10.40
C PRO A 61 -0.50 -14.63 10.31
N TYR A 62 0.51 -13.92 9.81
CA TYR A 62 1.91 -14.39 9.71
C TYR A 62 2.18 -15.57 8.77
N LYS A 63 1.17 -16.13 8.10
CA LYS A 63 1.36 -17.26 7.20
C LYS A 63 1.39 -16.80 5.74
N LYS A 64 2.20 -17.47 4.93
CA LYS A 64 2.16 -17.37 3.47
C LYS A 64 0.89 -18.05 2.94
N VAL A 65 0.47 -17.66 1.75
CA VAL A 65 -0.57 -18.38 1.00
C VAL A 65 -0.09 -19.80 0.71
N ASP A 66 -0.98 -20.75 0.95
CA ASP A 66 -0.75 -22.19 0.75
C ASP A 66 -1.92 -22.75 -0.05
N TRP A 67 -1.70 -22.94 -1.36
CA TRP A 67 -2.71 -23.35 -2.33
C TRP A 67 -3.28 -24.75 -2.08
N GLY A 68 -2.63 -25.57 -1.25
CA GLY A 68 -3.17 -26.86 -0.80
C GLY A 68 -4.30 -26.72 0.24
N LYS A 69 -4.55 -25.52 0.76
CA LYS A 69 -5.55 -25.28 1.82
C LYS A 69 -6.80 -24.60 1.28
N ALA A 70 -7.96 -25.08 1.72
CA ALA A 70 -9.28 -24.52 1.38
C ALA A 70 -9.42 -23.02 1.68
N ARG A 71 -8.67 -22.48 2.65
CA ARG A 71 -8.73 -21.05 3.01
C ARG A 71 -8.35 -20.12 1.87
N VAL A 72 -7.39 -20.51 1.01
CA VAL A 72 -6.98 -19.69 -0.14
C VAL A 72 -8.08 -19.64 -1.17
N TRP A 73 -8.66 -20.81 -1.50
CA TRP A 73 -9.78 -20.92 -2.43
C TRP A 73 -11.03 -20.20 -1.93
N LEU A 74 -11.30 -20.26 -0.62
CA LEU A 74 -12.38 -19.50 -0.02
C LEU A 74 -12.13 -17.99 -0.11
N ALA A 75 -10.91 -17.52 0.20
CA ALA A 75 -10.55 -16.12 0.06
C ALA A 75 -10.69 -15.63 -1.39
N LEU A 76 -10.24 -16.43 -2.36
CA LEU A 76 -10.37 -16.14 -3.78
C LEU A 76 -11.85 -16.09 -4.20
N ALA A 77 -12.65 -17.08 -3.80
CA ALA A 77 -14.09 -17.12 -4.10
C ALA A 77 -14.81 -15.90 -3.52
N VAL A 78 -14.55 -15.53 -2.26
CA VAL A 78 -15.11 -14.33 -1.63
C VAL A 78 -14.72 -13.08 -2.40
N MET A 79 -13.46 -12.92 -2.80
CA MET A 79 -12.99 -11.75 -3.55
C MET A 79 -13.58 -11.66 -4.96
N VAL A 80 -13.72 -12.78 -5.65
CA VAL A 80 -14.38 -12.86 -6.97
C VAL A 80 -15.84 -12.46 -6.86
N TRP A 81 -16.58 -13.03 -5.91
CA TRP A 81 -17.99 -12.71 -5.69
C TRP A 81 -18.18 -11.26 -5.24
N TYR A 82 -17.32 -10.78 -4.34
CA TYR A 82 -17.34 -9.39 -3.90
C TYR A 82 -17.10 -8.43 -5.08
N SER A 83 -16.11 -8.71 -5.93
CA SER A 83 -15.83 -7.90 -7.14
C SER A 83 -17.03 -7.87 -8.11
N ALA A 84 -17.65 -9.01 -8.37
CA ALA A 84 -18.82 -9.08 -9.24
C ALA A 84 -20.02 -8.31 -8.65
N PHE A 85 -20.23 -8.44 -7.33
CA PHE A 85 -21.29 -7.74 -6.63
C PHE A 85 -21.08 -6.22 -6.59
N ASP A 86 -19.83 -5.78 -6.36
CA ASP A 86 -19.43 -4.38 -6.38
C ASP A 86 -19.74 -3.73 -7.74
N GLU A 87 -19.34 -4.35 -8.86
CA GLU A 87 -19.65 -3.85 -10.21
C GLU A 87 -21.16 -3.83 -10.52
N TRP A 88 -21.87 -4.88 -10.12
CA TRP A 88 -23.32 -4.93 -10.29
C TRP A 88 -24.03 -3.81 -9.51
N LEU A 89 -23.64 -3.59 -8.26
CA LEU A 89 -24.24 -2.58 -7.39
C LEU A 89 -23.85 -1.16 -7.83
N GLN A 90 -22.63 -0.95 -8.34
CA GLN A 90 -22.24 0.29 -9.01
C GLN A 90 -23.19 0.64 -10.17
N GLY A 91 -23.59 -0.36 -10.96
CA GLY A 91 -24.58 -0.24 -12.03
C GLY A 91 -25.93 0.32 -11.54
N LEU A 92 -26.36 -0.08 -10.35
CA LEU A 92 -27.59 0.41 -9.71
C LEU A 92 -27.46 1.83 -9.15
N MET A 93 -26.23 2.27 -8.84
CA MET A 93 -25.93 3.61 -8.31
C MET A 93 -25.62 4.65 -9.41
N GLY A 94 -25.94 4.35 -10.67
CA GLY A 94 -25.79 5.28 -11.78
C GLY A 94 -24.37 5.39 -12.34
N ARG A 95 -23.48 4.43 -12.02
CA ARG A 95 -22.21 4.23 -12.73
C ARG A 95 -22.40 3.17 -13.83
N SER A 96 -21.57 3.20 -14.86
CA SER A 96 -21.54 2.13 -15.86
C SER A 96 -20.84 0.91 -15.26
N ALA A 97 -21.57 -0.18 -15.04
CA ALA A 97 -20.94 -1.46 -14.71
C ALA A 97 -20.02 -1.88 -15.86
N ASP A 98 -18.75 -2.13 -15.58
CA ASP A 98 -17.73 -2.45 -16.59
C ASP A 98 -17.07 -3.78 -16.27
N VAL A 99 -17.22 -4.74 -17.18
CA VAL A 99 -16.61 -6.07 -17.07
C VAL A 99 -15.07 -5.96 -17.03
N HIS A 100 -14.49 -4.93 -17.64
CA HIS A 100 -13.05 -4.70 -17.56
C HIS A 100 -12.59 -4.30 -16.15
N ASP A 101 -13.41 -3.60 -15.38
CA ASP A 101 -13.10 -3.24 -13.99
C ASP A 101 -13.20 -4.45 -13.06
N PHE A 102 -14.17 -5.35 -13.32
CA PHE A 102 -14.18 -6.68 -12.70
C PHE A 102 -12.88 -7.48 -12.95
N PHE A 103 -12.39 -7.50 -14.20
CA PHE A 103 -11.14 -8.18 -14.53
C PHE A 103 -9.92 -7.49 -13.91
N ALA A 104 -9.91 -6.15 -13.82
CA ALA A 104 -8.87 -5.41 -13.14
C ALA A 104 -8.81 -5.73 -11.65
N ASN A 105 -9.97 -5.80 -10.98
CA ASN A 105 -10.11 -6.25 -9.60
C ASN A 105 -9.52 -7.66 -9.42
N LEU A 106 -9.90 -8.60 -10.29
CA LEU A 106 -9.41 -9.98 -10.25
C LEU A 106 -7.90 -10.06 -10.47
N ALA A 107 -7.34 -9.28 -11.40
CA ALA A 107 -5.90 -9.19 -11.61
C ALA A 107 -5.17 -8.71 -10.34
N GLY A 108 -5.72 -7.70 -9.65
CA GLY A 108 -5.21 -7.23 -8.36
C GLY A 108 -5.23 -8.32 -7.28
N VAL A 109 -6.34 -9.06 -7.16
CA VAL A 109 -6.48 -10.18 -6.21
C VAL A 109 -5.45 -11.28 -6.49
N LEU A 110 -5.35 -11.73 -7.75
CA LEU A 110 -4.43 -12.80 -8.13
C LEU A 110 -2.98 -12.37 -7.92
N PHE A 111 -2.62 -11.15 -8.32
CA PHE A 111 -1.28 -10.63 -8.11
C PHE A 111 -0.93 -10.54 -6.63
N GLY A 112 -1.86 -10.07 -5.78
CA GLY A 112 -1.68 -10.07 -4.33
C GLY A 112 -1.46 -11.47 -3.75
N LEU A 113 -2.27 -12.46 -4.14
CA LEU A 113 -2.10 -13.85 -3.69
C LEU A 113 -0.78 -14.46 -4.17
N CYS A 114 -0.32 -14.14 -5.38
CA CYS A 114 0.99 -14.56 -5.88
C CYS A 114 2.13 -14.02 -5.00
N ILE A 115 2.12 -12.72 -4.67
CA ILE A 115 3.12 -12.13 -3.77
C ILE A 115 3.10 -12.82 -2.41
N LEU A 116 1.90 -13.04 -1.85
CA LEU A 116 1.70 -13.68 -0.55
C LEU A 116 2.07 -15.18 -0.53
N SER A 117 2.13 -15.83 -1.69
CA SER A 117 2.59 -17.22 -1.81
C SER A 117 4.09 -17.33 -1.58
N VAL A 118 4.84 -16.32 -2.03
CA VAL A 118 6.30 -16.31 -1.95
C VAL A 118 6.79 -15.65 -0.66
N LEU A 119 6.11 -14.60 -0.21
CA LEU A 119 6.61 -13.72 0.86
C LEU A 119 5.74 -13.79 2.12
N SER A 120 6.42 -13.74 3.27
CA SER A 120 5.75 -13.54 4.56
C SER A 120 5.31 -12.07 4.71
N PHE A 121 4.59 -11.78 5.78
CA PHE A 121 4.00 -10.45 6.02
C PHE A 121 4.95 -9.28 5.77
N TRP A 122 6.08 -9.20 6.46
CA TRP A 122 6.93 -8.00 6.39
C TRP A 122 7.52 -7.74 5.01
N PRO A 123 8.18 -8.70 4.34
CA PRO A 123 8.63 -8.47 2.97
C PRO A 123 7.47 -8.19 2.01
N CYS A 124 6.31 -8.84 2.18
CA CYS A 124 5.12 -8.52 1.39
C CYS A 124 4.65 -7.07 1.63
N SER A 125 4.57 -6.61 2.88
CA SER A 125 4.23 -5.22 3.23
C SER A 125 5.18 -4.22 2.57
N VAL A 126 6.50 -4.50 2.56
CA VAL A 126 7.50 -3.64 1.91
C VAL A 126 7.19 -3.53 0.41
N ILE A 127 6.97 -4.66 -0.27
CA ILE A 127 6.70 -4.66 -1.72
C ILE A 127 5.38 -3.96 -2.03
N VAL A 128 4.30 -4.31 -1.32
CA VAL A 128 2.98 -3.71 -1.57
C VAL A 128 3.02 -2.20 -1.34
N SER A 129 3.62 -1.73 -0.24
CA SER A 129 3.75 -0.29 0.00
C SER A 129 4.63 0.41 -1.04
N ALA A 130 5.74 -0.20 -1.49
CA ALA A 130 6.55 0.34 -2.58
C ALA A 130 5.78 0.43 -3.90
N LEU A 131 5.00 -0.60 -4.26
CA LEU A 131 4.16 -0.62 -5.46
C LEU A 131 3.11 0.49 -5.41
N PHE A 132 2.47 0.70 -4.26
CA PHE A 132 1.51 1.79 -4.08
C PHE A 132 2.15 3.17 -4.25
N ILE A 133 3.29 3.41 -3.59
CA ILE A 133 4.04 4.67 -3.72
C ILE A 133 4.43 4.89 -5.19
N PHE A 134 5.00 3.87 -5.83
CA PHE A 134 5.42 3.96 -7.21
C PHE A 134 4.25 4.24 -8.16
N ALA A 135 3.18 3.47 -8.05
CA ALA A 135 2.06 3.55 -8.97
C ALA A 135 1.29 4.87 -8.80
N VAL A 136 1.00 5.29 -7.57
CA VAL A 136 0.30 6.57 -7.34
C VAL A 136 1.18 7.73 -7.80
N THR A 137 2.46 7.78 -7.43
CA THR A 137 3.31 8.92 -7.82
C THR A 137 3.56 9.00 -9.33
N ASN A 138 3.79 7.87 -10.00
CA ASN A 138 4.15 7.87 -11.42
C ASN A 138 2.95 7.80 -12.36
N LEU A 139 1.90 7.06 -12.02
CA LEU A 139 0.76 6.85 -12.92
C LEU A 139 -0.36 7.88 -12.70
N SER A 140 -0.38 8.55 -11.55
CA SER A 140 -1.37 9.59 -11.25
C SER A 140 -0.82 10.99 -11.42
N LYS A 141 -1.42 11.81 -12.27
CA LYS A 141 -1.24 13.26 -12.44
C LYS A 141 -1.86 14.11 -11.32
N ILE A 142 -2.11 13.55 -10.14
CA ILE A 142 -2.63 14.31 -8.98
C ILE A 142 -1.72 15.49 -8.64
N ASP A 143 -0.41 15.37 -8.88
CA ASP A 143 0.58 16.43 -8.70
C ASP A 143 0.34 17.66 -9.59
N MET A 144 -0.36 17.50 -10.72
CA MET A 144 -0.72 18.59 -11.63
C MET A 144 -2.05 19.27 -11.26
N LEU A 145 -2.78 18.74 -10.28
CA LEU A 145 -4.04 19.30 -9.82
C LEU A 145 -3.77 20.39 -8.78
N THR A 146 -3.56 21.60 -9.29
CA THR A 146 -3.25 22.82 -8.53
C THR A 146 -4.26 23.12 -7.41
N GLU A 147 -5.46 22.57 -7.49
CA GLU A 147 -6.53 22.77 -6.53
C GLU A 147 -6.28 22.06 -5.18
N MET A 148 -5.38 21.06 -5.09
CA MET A 148 -5.21 20.25 -3.86
C MET A 148 -3.74 19.84 -3.56
N PRO A 149 -2.78 20.77 -3.43
CA PRO A 149 -1.38 20.45 -3.17
C PRO A 149 -1.17 19.65 -1.86
N TRP A 150 -2.01 19.86 -0.85
CA TRP A 150 -1.93 19.16 0.43
C TRP A 150 -2.19 17.65 0.31
N LEU A 151 -2.97 17.19 -0.68
CA LEU A 151 -3.25 15.77 -0.85
C LEU A 151 -1.99 15.03 -1.34
N ASN A 152 -1.26 15.63 -2.27
CA ASN A 152 0.00 15.09 -2.77
C ASN A 152 1.11 15.13 -1.70
N ILE A 153 1.21 16.24 -0.96
CA ILE A 153 2.13 16.37 0.19
C ILE A 153 1.81 15.33 1.26
N GLY A 154 0.53 15.20 1.63
CA GLY A 154 0.06 14.21 2.60
C GLY A 154 0.39 12.78 2.16
N PHE A 155 0.13 12.45 0.89
CA PHE A 155 0.48 11.14 0.33
C PHE A 155 1.98 10.85 0.43
N HIS A 156 2.83 11.79 0.00
CA HIS A 156 4.28 11.62 0.09
C HIS A 156 4.74 11.48 1.55
N PHE A 157 4.20 12.28 2.47
CA PHE A 157 4.56 12.19 3.87
C PHE A 157 4.17 10.83 4.48
N PHE A 158 2.89 10.48 4.44
CA PHE A 158 2.39 9.26 5.08
C PHE A 158 2.84 7.99 4.35
N GLY A 159 2.92 8.02 3.02
CA GLY A 159 3.42 6.91 2.21
C GLY A 159 4.86 6.56 2.56
N TYR A 160 5.78 7.53 2.51
CA TYR A 160 7.19 7.28 2.84
C TYR A 160 7.44 7.04 4.33
N ALA A 161 6.70 7.68 5.25
CA ALA A 161 6.77 7.34 6.66
C ALA A 161 6.33 5.90 6.92
N GLY A 162 5.18 5.49 6.37
CA GLY A 162 4.65 4.14 6.48
C GLY A 162 5.61 3.09 5.90
N PHE A 163 6.09 3.30 4.68
CA PHE A 163 7.10 2.44 4.05
C PHE A 163 8.36 2.31 4.91
N THR A 164 8.88 3.43 5.43
CA THR A 164 10.10 3.46 6.26
C THR A 164 9.90 2.67 7.56
N LEU A 165 8.75 2.82 8.24
CA LEU A 165 8.45 2.06 9.44
C LEU A 165 8.30 0.55 9.15
N ILE A 166 7.64 0.18 8.04
CA ILE A 166 7.55 -1.21 7.59
C ILE A 166 8.94 -1.78 7.30
N TRP A 167 9.80 -1.02 6.63
CA TRP A 167 11.17 -1.39 6.32
C TRP A 167 12.02 -1.59 7.58
N ILE A 168 11.97 -0.67 8.55
CA ILE A 168 12.67 -0.81 9.84
C ILE A 168 12.22 -2.08 10.57
N GLN A 169 10.91 -2.35 10.56
CA GLN A 169 10.33 -3.55 11.17
C GLN A 169 10.75 -4.85 10.44
N PHE A 170 10.89 -4.80 9.11
CA PHE A 170 11.46 -5.88 8.33
C PHE A 170 12.92 -6.12 8.71
N MET A 171 13.76 -5.09 8.68
CA MET A 171 15.18 -5.20 9.03
C MET A 171 15.39 -5.76 10.43
N HIS A 172 14.63 -5.30 11.42
CA HIS A 172 14.74 -5.77 12.80
C HIS A 172 14.52 -7.29 12.94
N ARG A 173 13.72 -7.89 12.05
CA ARG A 173 13.39 -9.32 12.10
C ARG A 173 14.32 -10.19 11.26
N TYR A 174 14.81 -9.67 10.15
CA TYR A 174 15.51 -10.49 9.14
C TYR A 174 16.99 -10.14 8.97
N ILE A 175 17.43 -8.97 9.43
CA ILE A 175 18.79 -8.46 9.16
C ILE A 175 19.52 -8.21 10.48
N ARG A 176 20.58 -8.99 10.73
CA ARG A 176 21.48 -8.81 11.89
C ARG A 176 22.70 -8.00 11.48
N TRP A 177 22.59 -6.68 11.55
CA TRP A 177 23.70 -5.77 11.28
C TRP A 177 24.13 -4.99 12.52
N GLY A 178 25.35 -4.48 12.50
CA GLY A 178 25.83 -3.50 13.47
C GLY A 178 24.95 -2.25 13.48
N TYR A 179 25.00 -1.50 14.57
CA TYR A 179 24.14 -0.33 14.80
C TYR A 179 24.23 0.70 13.67
N PHE A 180 25.43 1.12 13.29
CA PHE A 180 25.63 2.12 12.24
C PHE A 180 25.09 1.66 10.87
N LYS A 181 25.37 0.41 10.48
CA LYS A 181 24.87 -0.18 9.24
C LYS A 181 23.34 -0.25 9.19
N ARG A 182 22.69 -0.54 10.33
CA ARG A 182 21.23 -0.52 10.45
C ARG A 182 20.66 0.87 10.24
N LEU A 183 21.26 1.90 10.86
CA LEU A 183 20.79 3.27 10.70
C LEU A 183 20.92 3.74 9.24
N LEU A 184 22.07 3.45 8.62
CA LEU A 184 22.30 3.78 7.22
C LEU A 184 21.29 3.08 6.30
N ALA A 185 20.99 1.80 6.55
CA ALA A 185 20.00 1.06 5.77
C ALA A 185 18.55 1.50 6.03
N ALA A 186 18.23 1.93 7.26
CA ALA A 186 16.91 2.42 7.63
C ALA A 186 16.52 3.64 6.79
N PHE A 187 17.49 4.52 6.53
CA PHE A 187 17.32 5.69 5.68
C PHE A 187 17.52 5.37 4.20
N GLY A 188 18.58 4.61 3.88
CA GLY A 188 19.06 4.40 2.52
C GLY A 188 18.06 3.71 1.60
N VAL A 189 17.34 2.69 2.06
CA VAL A 189 16.36 1.98 1.20
C VAL A 189 15.13 2.82 0.88
N PRO A 190 14.46 3.50 1.85
CA PRO A 190 13.40 4.46 1.53
C PRO A 190 13.88 5.62 0.64
N ALA A 191 15.09 6.15 0.87
CA ALA A 191 15.67 7.19 0.03
C ALA A 191 15.96 6.70 -1.39
N LEU A 192 16.43 5.45 -1.55
CA LEU A 192 16.60 4.81 -2.85
C LEU A 192 15.26 4.66 -3.58
N LEU A 193 14.21 4.22 -2.88
CA LEU A 193 12.86 4.15 -3.45
C LEU A 193 12.39 5.54 -3.93
N LEU A 194 12.63 6.60 -3.15
CA LEU A 194 12.35 7.98 -3.57
C LEU A 194 13.13 8.35 -4.85
N GLY A 195 14.42 8.07 -4.89
CA GLY A 195 15.26 8.32 -6.07
C GLY A 195 14.72 7.58 -7.31
N VAL A 196 14.42 6.29 -7.19
CA VAL A 196 13.86 5.46 -8.28
C VAL A 196 12.52 6.02 -8.77
N VAL A 197 11.62 6.37 -7.85
CA VAL A 197 10.32 6.95 -8.19
C VAL A 197 10.48 8.27 -8.95
N LYS A 198 11.36 9.17 -8.50
CA LYS A 198 11.57 10.47 -9.14
C LYS A 198 12.30 10.37 -10.48
N ILE A 199 13.28 9.47 -10.60
CA ILE A 199 13.92 9.16 -11.89
C ILE A 199 12.87 8.66 -12.88
N PHE A 200 12.01 7.73 -12.47
CA PHE A 200 10.96 7.23 -13.34
C PHE A 200 9.95 8.32 -13.73
N SER A 201 9.59 9.20 -12.80
CA SER A 201 8.74 10.38 -13.09
C SER A 201 9.35 11.23 -14.21
N LEU A 202 10.67 11.50 -14.17
CA LEU A 202 11.34 12.23 -15.25
C LEU A 202 11.30 11.49 -16.58
N LEU A 203 11.53 10.16 -16.57
CA LEU A 203 11.53 9.34 -17.78
C LEU A 203 10.17 9.33 -18.48
N ILE A 204 9.07 9.45 -17.74
CA ILE A 204 7.70 9.57 -18.29
C ILE A 204 7.27 11.02 -18.54
N GLY A 205 8.21 11.98 -18.47
CA GLY A 205 7.97 13.40 -18.79
C GLY A 205 7.22 14.18 -17.70
N LYS A 206 7.15 13.68 -16.46
CA LYS A 206 6.57 14.45 -15.34
C LYS A 206 7.57 15.45 -14.76
N GLN A 207 7.04 16.56 -14.28
CA GLN A 207 7.82 17.53 -13.51
C GLN A 207 8.05 17.02 -12.09
N ILE A 208 9.28 17.16 -11.59
CA ILE A 208 9.59 16.89 -10.18
C ILE A 208 9.32 18.15 -9.37
N TRP A 209 8.37 18.07 -8.46
CA TRP A 209 8.19 19.08 -7.43
C TRP A 209 9.18 18.86 -6.28
N LEU A 210 9.96 19.90 -5.98
CA LEU A 210 10.92 19.87 -4.86
C LEU A 210 10.21 19.69 -3.51
N ALA A 211 9.02 20.28 -3.36
CA ALA A 211 8.20 20.15 -2.14
C ALA A 211 7.85 18.69 -1.83
N ASP A 212 7.47 17.89 -2.82
CA ASP A 212 7.15 16.47 -2.64
C ASP A 212 8.37 15.67 -2.20
N SER A 213 9.52 15.95 -2.82
CA SER A 213 10.77 15.27 -2.53
C SER A 213 11.28 15.62 -1.12
N ALA A 214 11.22 16.90 -0.76
CA ALA A 214 11.55 17.38 0.58
C ALA A 214 10.60 16.79 1.64
N THR A 215 9.30 16.71 1.35
CA THR A 215 8.29 16.13 2.25
C THR A 215 8.55 14.63 2.47
N ALA A 216 8.84 13.89 1.39
CA ALA A 216 9.20 12.47 1.49
C ALA A 216 10.49 12.26 2.31
N LEU A 217 11.54 13.08 2.10
CA LEU A 217 12.77 13.03 2.88
C LEU A 217 12.55 13.38 4.36
N ALA A 218 11.71 14.37 4.65
CA ALA A 218 11.32 14.72 6.01
C ALA A 218 10.58 13.57 6.70
N ALA A 219 9.68 12.89 5.98
CA ALA A 219 8.98 11.71 6.48
C ALA A 219 9.90 10.54 6.78
N ILE A 220 10.84 10.23 5.87
CA ILE A 220 11.86 9.18 6.07
C ILE A 220 12.70 9.50 7.31
N THR A 221 13.22 10.72 7.38
CA THR A 221 14.06 11.17 8.51
C THR A 221 13.31 11.07 9.83
N SER A 222 12.07 11.57 9.87
CA SER A 222 11.23 11.55 11.06
C SER A 222 10.95 10.13 11.54
N ALA A 223 10.61 9.22 10.62
CA ALA A 223 10.37 7.81 10.95
C ALA A 223 11.62 7.12 11.52
N VAL A 224 12.80 7.38 10.93
CA VAL A 224 14.08 6.84 11.41
C VAL A 224 14.42 7.39 12.80
N VAL A 225 14.34 8.72 12.99
CA VAL A 225 14.66 9.39 14.27
C VAL A 225 13.72 8.93 15.38
N ILE A 226 12.41 8.95 15.15
CA ILE A 226 11.42 8.51 16.14
C ILE A 226 11.64 7.04 16.49
N SER A 227 11.82 6.16 15.48
CA SER A 227 12.09 4.75 15.74
C SER A 227 13.38 4.54 16.53
N TYR A 228 14.41 5.36 16.30
CA TYR A 228 15.65 5.31 17.06
C TYR A 228 15.44 5.73 18.52
N LEU A 229 14.82 6.89 18.74
CA LEU A 229 14.57 7.43 20.08
C LEU A 229 13.72 6.49 20.94
N VAL A 230 12.70 5.86 20.34
CA VAL A 230 11.84 4.89 21.04
C VAL A 230 12.56 3.56 21.32
N SER A 231 13.52 3.16 20.49
CA SER A 231 14.22 1.87 20.65
C SER A 231 15.48 1.96 21.52
N ARG A 232 16.02 3.18 21.74
CA ARG A 232 17.22 3.45 22.54
C ARG A 232 17.17 2.92 23.98
N PRO A 233 16.06 3.06 24.74
CA PRO A 233 15.99 2.64 26.15
C PRO A 233 16.10 1.12 26.34
N VAL A 234 15.81 0.34 25.30
CA VAL A 234 15.81 -1.14 25.37
C VAL A 234 17.22 -1.73 25.21
N LEU A 235 18.15 -0.98 24.61
CA LEU A 235 19.51 -1.43 24.33
C LEU A 235 20.55 -0.91 25.32
N GLY A 236 20.18 0.00 26.23
CA GLY A 236 21.08 0.56 27.25
C GLY A 236 21.29 -0.32 28.49
N ASN A 237 20.66 -1.49 28.54
CA ASN A 237 20.75 -2.43 29.67
C ASN A 237 21.59 -3.69 29.36
N TYR A 238 22.43 -3.66 28.31
CA TYR A 238 23.39 -4.71 27.98
C TYR A 238 24.78 -4.14 27.75
#